data_AF-A0A974SCE5-F1
#
_entry.id   AF-A0A974SCE5-F1
#
_cell.length_a   1.000
_cell.length_b   1.000
_cell.length_c   1.000
_cell.angle_alpha   90.00
_cell.angle_beta   90.00
_cell.angle_gamma   90.00
#
_symmetry.space_group_name_H-M   'P 1'
#
loop_
_entity.id
_entity.type
_entity.pdbx_description
1 polymer ?
#
loop_
_entity_poly.entity_id
_entity_poly.type
_entity_poly.pdbx_seq_one_letter_code
_entity_poly.pdbx_strand_id
1 'polypeptide(L)'
;MLYTVKEVAVLSGTTVKTLHHYHKTGLLVPAEISEAGYRLYGMAELERLQQIMLYKELDFTLEQIGQLLKEEPDRLSILVEQEQLLLLRRQRIDTIIETLRKSVTSRERGEPMKDTEMFKGLASEQEWKAALQEQGDHLKETYDYDLLADGAPIDVQHMNDMAAEGAAFMTAMADALRSGVKAGDVSTAELIRKHLDFLGQHGHPASAADFAAQNRFFLGDDFHLRMLEGQQTGLAYYLSAAADAFAAQQQ
;
A
#
# COMPACT_ATOMS: atom_id res chain seq x y z
N MET A 1 1.98 -11.67 35.57
CA MET A 1 0.78 -12.37 35.07
C MET A 1 1.01 -12.69 33.61
N LEU A 2 0.61 -13.89 33.15
CA LEU A 2 0.74 -14.30 31.76
C LEU A 2 -0.64 -14.32 31.11
N TYR A 3 -0.69 -13.94 29.85
CA TYR A 3 -1.90 -13.88 29.03
C TYR A 3 -1.77 -14.84 27.85
N THR A 4 -2.84 -15.57 27.55
CA THR A 4 -2.94 -16.36 26.34
C THR A 4 -3.06 -15.46 25.11
N VAL A 5 -2.70 -15.98 23.94
CA VAL A 5 -2.84 -15.26 22.66
C VAL A 5 -4.25 -14.69 22.44
N LYS A 6 -5.30 -15.37 22.93
CA LYS A 6 -6.68 -14.90 22.82
C LYS A 6 -6.95 -13.70 23.72
N GLU A 7 -6.48 -13.73 24.96
CA GLU A 7 -6.61 -12.60 25.89
C GLU A 7 -5.84 -11.38 25.38
N VAL A 8 -4.62 -11.58 24.87
CA VAL A 8 -3.84 -10.49 24.25
C VAL A 8 -4.58 -9.90 23.04
N ALA A 9 -5.16 -10.73 22.18
CA ALA A 9 -5.94 -10.28 21.03
C ALA A 9 -7.14 -9.41 21.47
N VAL A 10 -7.86 -9.83 22.52
CA VAL A 10 -8.97 -9.05 23.08
C VAL A 10 -8.49 -7.74 23.69
N LEU A 11 -7.42 -7.76 24.48
CA LEU A 11 -6.89 -6.57 25.18
C LEU A 11 -6.39 -5.50 24.20
N SER A 12 -5.68 -5.93 23.15
CA SER A 12 -5.08 -5.02 22.17
C SER A 12 -5.98 -4.69 20.98
N GLY A 13 -7.12 -5.38 20.83
CA GLY A 13 -7.99 -5.24 19.65
C GLY A 13 -7.39 -5.82 18.36
N THR A 14 -6.25 -6.53 18.43
CA THR A 14 -5.68 -7.23 17.28
C THR A 14 -6.30 -8.61 17.09
N THR A 15 -5.93 -9.29 16.00
CA THR A 15 -6.38 -10.68 15.78
C THR A 15 -5.34 -11.69 16.23
N VAL A 16 -5.80 -12.88 16.65
CA VAL A 16 -4.91 -14.02 16.92
C VAL A 16 -4.04 -14.36 15.71
N LYS A 17 -4.57 -14.20 14.48
CA LYS A 17 -3.82 -14.38 13.23
C LYS A 17 -2.65 -13.39 13.14
N THR A 18 -2.86 -12.12 13.50
CA THR A 18 -1.83 -11.09 13.55
C THR A 18 -0.74 -11.43 14.57
N LEU A 19 -1.11 -11.82 15.79
CA LEU A 19 -0.14 -12.21 16.82
C LEU A 19 0.68 -13.44 16.41
N HIS A 20 0.04 -14.43 15.77
CA HIS A 20 0.76 -15.58 15.20
C HIS A 20 1.70 -15.17 14.06
N HIS A 21 1.30 -14.20 13.23
CA HIS A 21 2.16 -13.67 12.18
C HIS A 21 3.38 -12.96 12.79
N TYR A 22 3.20 -12.11 13.80
CA TYR A 22 4.31 -11.43 14.48
C TYR A 22 5.25 -12.40 15.18
N HIS A 23 4.73 -13.48 15.76
CA HIS A 23 5.59 -14.53 16.29
C HIS A 23 6.36 -15.25 15.18
N LYS A 24 5.72 -15.57 14.05
CA LYS A 24 6.36 -16.22 12.91
C LYS A 24 7.48 -15.37 12.31
N THR A 25 7.33 -14.05 12.28
CA THR A 25 8.35 -13.12 11.78
C THR A 25 9.41 -12.76 12.83
N GLY A 26 9.27 -13.24 14.07
CA GLY A 26 10.16 -12.89 15.18
C GLY A 26 9.94 -11.49 15.74
N LEU A 27 8.93 -10.76 15.25
CA LEU A 27 8.63 -9.39 15.69
C LEU A 27 8.11 -9.35 17.13
N LEU A 28 7.27 -10.32 17.50
CA LEU A 28 6.75 -10.49 18.85
C LEU A 28 6.79 -11.96 19.27
N VAL A 29 7.78 -12.31 20.08
CA VAL A 29 7.96 -13.67 20.60
C VAL A 29 7.22 -13.80 21.95
N PRO A 30 6.44 -14.88 22.19
CA PRO A 30 5.83 -15.10 23.49
C PRO A 30 6.90 -15.35 24.56
N ALA A 31 6.61 -14.98 25.81
CA ALA A 31 7.48 -15.25 26.95
C ALA A 31 7.73 -16.75 27.13
N GLU A 32 6.67 -17.56 26.96
CA GLU A 32 6.77 -19.00 26.98
C GLU A 32 5.72 -19.68 26.09
N ILE A 33 5.99 -20.92 25.75
CA ILE A 33 5.02 -21.83 25.16
C ILE A 33 4.76 -22.92 26.20
N SER A 34 3.53 -23.02 26.67
CA SER A 34 3.17 -24.02 27.68
C SER A 34 3.30 -25.44 27.15
N GLU A 35 3.33 -26.44 28.05
CA GLU A 35 3.39 -27.86 27.66
C GLU A 35 2.23 -28.29 26.73
N ALA A 36 1.07 -27.64 26.87
CA ALA A 36 -0.10 -27.85 26.02
C ALA A 36 -0.04 -27.07 24.68
N GLY A 37 1.07 -26.37 24.39
CA GLY A 37 1.30 -25.63 23.16
C GLY A 37 0.70 -24.23 23.09
N TYR A 38 0.23 -23.68 24.23
CA TYR A 38 -0.31 -22.31 24.26
C TYR A 38 0.82 -21.29 24.34
N ARG A 39 0.71 -20.24 23.51
CA ARG A 39 1.59 -19.06 23.60
C ARG A 39 1.14 -18.16 24.73
N LEU A 40 2.08 -17.83 25.61
CA LEU A 40 1.86 -17.02 26.81
C LEU A 40 2.71 -15.76 26.73
N TYR A 41 2.08 -14.62 27.00
CA TYR A 41 2.65 -13.29 26.89
C TYR A 41 2.63 -12.62 28.26
N GLY A 42 3.78 -12.12 28.71
CA GLY A 42 3.92 -11.35 29.93
C GLY A 42 3.82 -9.85 29.67
N MET A 43 4.19 -9.07 30.68
CA MET A 43 4.16 -7.60 30.58
C MET A 43 5.13 -7.08 29.51
N ALA A 44 6.35 -7.62 29.43
CA ALA A 44 7.33 -7.18 28.44
C ALA A 44 6.82 -7.36 26.99
N GLU A 45 6.14 -8.47 26.71
CA GLU A 45 5.58 -8.71 25.38
C GLU A 45 4.38 -7.80 25.09
N LEU A 46 3.57 -7.47 26.10
CA LEU A 46 2.49 -6.50 25.94
C LEU A 46 3.04 -5.09 25.65
N GLU A 47 4.11 -4.69 26.33
CA GLU A 47 4.78 -3.41 26.10
C GLU A 47 5.41 -3.35 24.71
N ARG A 48 6.06 -4.45 24.27
CA ARG A 48 6.57 -4.57 22.90
C ARG A 48 5.43 -4.52 21.87
N LEU A 49 4.31 -5.20 22.13
CA LEU A 49 3.13 -5.15 21.26
C LEU A 49 2.56 -3.73 21.16
N GLN A 50 2.49 -2.99 22.27
CA GLN A 50 2.09 -1.59 22.26
C GLN A 50 3.00 -0.75 21.37
N GLN A 51 4.33 -0.91 21.49
CA GLN A 51 5.30 -0.19 20.67
C GLN A 51 5.14 -0.52 19.18
N ILE A 52 4.94 -1.80 18.83
CA ILE A 52 4.64 -2.23 17.45
C ILE A 52 3.39 -1.50 16.93
N MET A 53 2.33 -1.47 17.73
CA MET A 53 1.06 -0.84 17.33
C MET A 53 1.18 0.68 17.16
N LEU A 54 1.96 1.37 18.00
CA LEU A 54 2.22 2.80 17.86
C LEU A 54 2.96 3.12 16.56
N TYR A 55 3.99 2.34 16.21
CA TYR A 55 4.66 2.50 14.91
C TYR A 55 3.75 2.14 13.73
N LYS A 56 2.87 1.15 13.88
CA LYS A 56 1.86 0.84 12.85
C LYS A 56 0.92 2.02 12.59
N GLU A 57 0.55 2.79 13.61
CA GLU A 57 -0.27 4.00 13.48
C GLU A 57 0.48 5.14 12.77
N LEU A 58 1.81 5.08 12.73
CA LEU A 58 2.68 5.99 11.98
C LEU A 58 3.00 5.48 10.57
N ASP A 59 2.27 4.46 10.08
CA ASP A 59 2.41 3.83 8.76
C ASP A 59 3.73 3.07 8.51
N PHE A 60 4.48 2.73 9.56
CA PHE A 60 5.67 1.91 9.42
C PHE A 60 5.33 0.48 8.97
N THR A 61 6.19 -0.10 8.13
CA THR A 61 6.13 -1.50 7.72
C THR A 61 6.59 -2.42 8.85
N LEU A 62 6.22 -3.69 8.82
CA LEU A 62 6.64 -4.64 9.85
C LEU A 62 8.16 -4.89 9.84
N GLU A 63 8.80 -4.74 8.68
CA GLU A 63 10.24 -4.87 8.53
C GLU A 63 10.98 -3.72 9.22
N GLN A 64 10.53 -2.49 8.97
CA GLN A 64 11.04 -1.28 9.61
C GLN A 64 10.89 -1.34 11.13
N ILE A 65 9.70 -1.71 11.61
CA ILE A 65 9.45 -1.90 13.04
C ILE A 65 10.39 -2.96 13.60
N GLY A 66 10.64 -4.05 12.86
CA GLY A 66 11.60 -5.07 13.24
C GLY A 66 13.02 -4.53 13.42
N GLN A 67 13.47 -3.60 12.58
CA GLN A 67 14.79 -2.96 12.71
C GLN A 67 14.87 -2.07 13.95
N LEU A 68 13.87 -1.19 14.15
CA LEU A 68 13.78 -0.31 15.31
C LEU A 68 13.71 -1.06 16.64
N LEU A 69 13.16 -2.28 16.64
CA LEU A 69 13.03 -3.13 17.82
C LEU A 69 14.22 -4.10 18.04
N LYS A 70 15.22 -4.12 17.15
CA LYS A 70 16.45 -4.89 17.34
C LYS A 70 17.44 -4.18 18.25
N GLU A 71 17.43 -2.86 18.20
CA GLU A 71 18.17 -2.05 19.15
C GLU A 71 17.42 -2.08 20.49
N GLU A 72 18.14 -2.12 21.60
CA GLU A 72 17.56 -2.02 22.95
C GLU A 72 17.78 -0.61 23.53
N PRO A 73 17.22 0.46 22.93
CA PRO A 73 17.25 1.77 23.56
C PRO A 73 16.35 1.80 24.79
N ASP A 74 16.54 2.82 25.61
CA ASP A 74 15.67 3.10 26.74
C ASP A 74 14.21 3.23 26.28
N ARG A 75 13.30 2.45 26.89
CA ARG A 75 11.89 2.42 26.48
C ARG A 75 11.24 3.81 26.57
N LEU A 76 11.66 4.63 27.53
CA LEU A 76 11.13 5.98 27.69
C LEU A 76 11.50 6.88 26.50
N SER A 77 12.72 6.78 25.97
CA SER A 77 13.13 7.59 24.82
C SER A 77 12.31 7.27 23.57
N ILE A 78 12.09 5.97 23.30
CA ILE A 78 11.22 5.51 22.21
C ILE A 78 9.82 6.11 22.36
N LEU A 79 9.20 6.01 23.54
CA LEU A 79 7.83 6.47 23.74
C LEU A 79 7.70 7.98 23.53
N VAL A 80 8.68 8.76 23.99
CA VAL A 80 8.74 10.21 23.76
C VAL A 80 8.89 10.51 22.27
N GLU A 81 9.72 9.75 21.56
CA GLU A 81 9.90 9.91 20.11
C GLU A 81 8.61 9.57 19.33
N GLN A 82 7.96 8.46 19.66
CA GLN A 82 6.66 8.08 19.08
C GLN A 82 5.59 9.14 19.34
N GLU A 83 5.56 9.73 20.54
CA GLU A 83 4.66 10.84 20.86
C GLU A 83 4.91 12.04 19.94
N GLN A 84 6.17 12.42 19.71
CA GLN A 84 6.50 13.54 18.83
C GLN A 84 6.05 13.28 17.38
N LEU A 85 6.30 12.07 16.86
CA LEU A 85 5.85 11.68 15.52
C LEU A 85 4.31 11.75 15.39
N LEU A 86 3.58 11.29 16.42
CA LEU A 86 2.12 11.35 16.46
C LEU A 86 1.60 12.80 16.53
N LEU A 87 2.27 13.68 17.29
CA LEU A 87 1.92 15.10 17.37
C LEU A 87 2.11 15.81 16.03
N LEU A 88 3.18 15.50 15.31
CA LEU A 88 3.38 15.99 13.96
C LEU A 88 2.26 15.47 13.03
N ARG A 89 1.93 14.17 13.10
CA ARG A 89 0.86 13.58 12.28
C ARG A 89 -0.47 14.29 12.53
N ARG A 90 -0.78 14.60 13.79
CA ARG A 90 -1.94 15.40 14.17
C ARG A 90 -1.92 16.78 13.52
N GLN A 91 -0.79 17.50 13.58
CA GLN A 91 -0.66 18.82 12.96
C GLN A 91 -0.90 18.78 11.44
N ARG A 92 -0.42 17.73 10.76
CA ARG A 92 -0.71 17.51 9.34
C ARG A 92 -2.21 17.30 9.10
N ILE A 93 -2.86 16.44 9.89
CA ILE A 93 -4.30 16.20 9.80
C ILE A 93 -5.09 17.48 10.04
N ASP A 94 -4.71 18.28 11.03
CA ASP A 94 -5.33 19.58 11.30
C ASP A 94 -5.21 20.53 10.09
N THR A 95 -4.03 20.56 9.45
CA THR A 95 -3.81 21.34 8.21
C THR A 95 -4.72 20.86 7.08
N ILE A 96 -4.87 19.55 6.89
CA ILE A 96 -5.77 18.97 5.90
C ILE A 96 -7.23 19.34 6.19
N ILE A 97 -7.64 19.29 7.46
CA ILE A 97 -8.99 19.68 7.89
C ILE A 97 -9.25 21.16 7.57
N GLU A 98 -8.27 22.05 7.79
CA GLU A 98 -8.38 23.46 7.41
C GLU A 98 -8.56 23.65 5.91
N THR A 99 -7.77 22.95 5.09
CA THR A 99 -7.88 22.97 3.63
C THR A 99 -9.26 22.48 3.17
N LEU A 100 -9.77 21.41 3.78
CA LEU A 100 -11.13 20.91 3.51
C LEU A 100 -12.21 21.94 3.85
N ARG A 101 -12.13 22.58 5.02
CA ARG A 101 -13.08 23.63 5.43
C ARG A 101 -13.07 24.82 4.48
N LYS A 102 -11.89 25.25 4.02
CA LYS A 102 -11.76 26.30 3.01
C LYS A 102 -12.39 25.89 1.68
N SER A 103 -12.18 24.64 1.25
CA SER A 103 -12.76 24.09 0.02
C SER A 103 -14.29 24.07 0.08
N VAL A 104 -14.88 23.69 1.21
CA VAL A 104 -16.33 23.76 1.44
C VAL A 104 -16.83 25.21 1.33
N THR A 105 -16.19 26.15 2.03
CA THR A 105 -16.57 27.57 2.01
C THR A 105 -16.48 28.18 0.61
N SER A 106 -15.41 27.87 -0.13
CA SER A 106 -15.20 28.28 -1.52
C SER A 106 -16.35 27.80 -2.42
N ARG A 107 -16.76 26.53 -2.26
CA ARG A 107 -17.90 25.97 -3.00
C ARG A 107 -19.24 26.59 -2.64
N GLU A 108 -19.48 26.86 -1.36
CA GLU A 108 -20.72 27.50 -0.90
C GLU A 108 -20.85 28.96 -1.39
N ARG A 109 -19.74 29.70 -1.43
CA ARG A 109 -19.72 31.11 -1.86
C ARG A 109 -19.54 31.31 -3.36
N GLY A 110 -19.18 30.26 -4.10
CA GLY A 110 -18.88 30.34 -5.52
C GLY A 110 -17.57 31.09 -5.84
N GLU A 111 -16.71 31.28 -4.84
CA GLU A 111 -15.43 31.97 -4.98
C GLU A 111 -14.31 30.94 -5.18
N PRO A 112 -13.53 30.99 -6.27
CA PRO A 112 -12.48 30.01 -6.51
C PRO A 112 -11.34 30.15 -5.48
N MET A 113 -10.89 29.01 -4.94
CA MET A 113 -9.72 28.91 -4.08
C MET A 113 -8.44 28.97 -4.93
N LYS A 114 -7.34 29.48 -4.36
CA LYS A 114 -6.04 29.46 -5.04
C LYS A 114 -5.48 28.04 -5.09
N ASP A 115 -4.93 27.65 -6.24
CA ASP A 115 -4.34 26.32 -6.47
C ASP A 115 -3.35 25.91 -5.37
N THR A 116 -2.49 26.83 -4.92
CA THR A 116 -1.51 26.57 -3.85
C THR A 116 -2.14 26.30 -2.48
N GLU A 117 -3.34 26.84 -2.20
CA GLU A 117 -4.05 26.56 -0.97
C GLU A 117 -4.84 25.25 -1.05
N MET A 118 -5.30 24.85 -2.25
CA MET A 118 -6.11 23.65 -2.46
C MET A 118 -5.40 22.36 -2.03
N PHE A 119 -4.07 22.36 -2.10
CA PHE A 119 -3.23 21.20 -1.77
C PHE A 119 -2.47 21.35 -0.46
N LYS A 120 -2.74 22.38 0.35
CA LYS A 120 -2.02 22.60 1.61
C LYS A 120 -2.24 21.42 2.58
N GLY A 121 -1.16 20.78 3.04
CA GLY A 121 -1.20 19.58 3.88
C GLY A 121 -1.49 18.27 3.11
N LEU A 122 -1.85 18.38 1.83
CA LEU A 122 -2.08 17.26 0.90
C LEU A 122 -0.93 17.07 -0.09
N ALA A 123 -0.14 18.13 -0.33
CA ALA A 123 1.07 18.07 -1.14
C ALA A 123 2.01 16.97 -0.60
N SER A 124 2.61 16.25 -1.55
CA SER A 124 3.19 14.90 -1.46
C SER A 124 3.90 14.55 -0.15
N GLU A 125 3.93 13.25 0.15
CA GLU A 125 4.73 12.62 1.20
C GLU A 125 6.15 13.22 1.35
N GLN A 126 6.76 13.76 0.29
CA GLN A 126 8.03 14.47 0.30
C GLN A 126 8.09 15.76 1.16
N GLU A 127 7.06 16.62 1.19
CA GLU A 127 7.08 17.83 2.05
C GLU A 127 6.93 17.45 3.52
N TRP A 128 6.13 16.42 3.77
CA TRP A 128 5.96 15.80 5.08
C TRP A 128 7.26 15.13 5.55
N LYS A 129 7.94 14.40 4.66
CA LYS A 129 9.26 13.79 4.88
C LYS A 129 10.34 14.84 5.14
N ALA A 130 10.32 15.98 4.45
CA ALA A 130 11.21 17.10 4.71
C ALA A 130 10.96 17.76 6.08
N ALA A 131 9.69 17.88 6.50
CA ALA A 131 9.35 18.35 7.85
C ALA A 131 9.76 17.36 8.94
N LEU A 132 9.79 16.07 8.61
CA LEU A 132 10.31 14.99 9.47
C LEU A 132 11.82 14.81 9.36
N GLN A 133 12.53 15.58 8.53
CA GLN A 133 13.94 15.33 8.23
C GLN A 133 14.82 15.39 9.47
N GLU A 134 14.61 16.34 10.38
CA GLU A 134 15.37 16.44 11.64
C GLU A 134 15.15 15.20 12.54
N GLN A 135 13.94 14.65 12.59
CA GLN A 135 13.64 13.41 13.32
C GLN A 135 14.09 12.16 12.55
N GLY A 136 14.04 12.18 11.22
CA GLY A 136 14.55 11.13 10.34
C GLY A 136 16.06 11.01 10.41
N ASP A 137 16.77 12.13 10.51
CA ASP A 137 18.22 12.18 10.72
C ASP A 137 18.57 11.66 12.12
N HIS A 138 17.79 12.00 13.16
CA HIS A 138 17.97 11.42 14.49
C HIS A 138 17.75 9.90 14.51
N LEU A 139 16.71 9.42 13.83
CA LEU A 139 16.42 8.00 13.66
C LEU A 139 17.55 7.27 12.91
N LYS A 140 18.10 7.91 11.89
CA LYS A 140 19.20 7.39 11.08
C LYS A 140 20.51 7.35 11.84
N GLU A 141 20.82 8.40 12.62
CA GLU A 141 22.04 8.47 13.42
C GLU A 141 22.00 7.55 14.65
N THR A 142 20.83 7.42 15.27
CA THR A 142 20.67 6.66 16.53
C THR A 142 20.46 5.18 16.27
N TYR A 143 19.71 4.83 15.22
CA TYR A 143 19.22 3.46 14.99
C TYR A 143 19.59 2.87 13.62
N ASP A 144 20.52 3.52 12.87
CA ASP A 144 20.86 3.20 11.46
C ASP A 144 19.59 3.03 10.58
N TYR A 145 18.51 3.74 10.95
CA TYR A 145 17.19 3.59 10.38
C TYR A 145 16.78 4.86 9.63
N ASP A 146 16.64 4.76 8.32
CA ASP A 146 16.25 5.88 7.49
C ASP A 146 14.72 5.86 7.27
N LEU A 147 14.01 6.66 8.09
CA LEU A 147 12.57 6.90 7.98
C LEU A 147 12.15 7.35 6.57
N LEU A 148 13.08 7.92 5.81
CA LEU A 148 12.88 8.48 4.48
C LEU A 148 13.33 7.53 3.35
N ALA A 149 14.08 6.47 3.65
CA ALA A 149 14.64 5.55 2.65
C ALA A 149 13.62 4.58 2.04
N ASP A 150 12.59 4.21 2.79
CA ASP A 150 11.56 3.26 2.34
C ASP A 150 10.34 3.95 1.72
N GLY A 151 10.60 5.02 0.99
CA GLY A 151 9.85 5.29 -0.22
C GLY A 151 10.88 5.51 -1.30
N ALA A 152 11.09 4.52 -2.19
CA ALA A 152 11.62 4.84 -3.50
C ALA A 152 10.90 6.10 -3.98
N PRO A 153 11.62 7.13 -4.50
CA PRO A 153 10.99 8.38 -4.86
C PRO A 153 9.74 8.04 -5.64
N ILE A 154 8.58 8.47 -5.14
CA ILE A 154 7.35 8.37 -5.91
C ILE A 154 7.62 9.28 -7.09
N ASP A 155 8.06 8.65 -8.17
CA ASP A 155 8.27 9.29 -9.42
C ASP A 155 6.87 9.54 -9.96
N VAL A 156 6.34 10.72 -9.63
CA VAL A 156 5.02 11.18 -10.04
C VAL A 156 4.90 11.08 -11.56
N GLN A 157 6.01 11.27 -12.29
CA GLN A 157 6.04 11.07 -13.73
C GLN A 157 5.85 9.59 -14.06
N HIS A 158 6.62 8.69 -13.44
CA HIS A 158 6.44 7.24 -13.59
C HIS A 158 5.02 6.76 -13.26
N MET A 159 4.41 7.24 -12.17
CA MET A 159 3.03 6.89 -11.82
C MET A 159 2.01 7.43 -12.83
N ASN A 160 2.20 8.66 -13.31
CA ASN A 160 1.35 9.24 -14.34
C ASN A 160 1.50 8.47 -15.66
N ASP A 161 2.72 8.06 -16.02
CA ASP A 161 3.01 7.28 -17.22
C ASP A 161 2.36 5.89 -17.12
N MET A 162 2.48 5.22 -15.97
CA MET A 162 1.81 3.94 -15.69
C MET A 162 0.28 4.04 -15.76
N ALA A 163 -0.30 5.10 -15.18
CA ALA A 163 -1.74 5.34 -15.23
C ALA A 163 -2.23 5.68 -16.64
N ALA A 164 -1.48 6.49 -17.38
CA ALA A 164 -1.79 6.86 -18.76
C ALA A 164 -1.75 5.65 -19.68
N GLU A 165 -0.72 4.79 -19.57
CA GLU A 165 -0.64 3.55 -20.35
C GLU A 165 -1.77 2.58 -19.99
N GLY A 166 -2.05 2.36 -18.69
CA GLY A 166 -3.15 1.50 -18.27
C GLY A 166 -4.50 1.97 -18.82
N ALA A 167 -4.76 3.28 -18.77
CA ALA A 167 -5.98 3.86 -19.33
C ALA A 167 -6.03 3.74 -20.86
N ALA A 168 -4.91 3.97 -21.56
CA ALA A 168 -4.81 3.84 -23.01
C ALA A 168 -5.04 2.39 -23.47
N PHE A 169 -4.40 1.43 -22.81
CA PHE A 169 -4.56 -0.01 -23.09
C PHE A 169 -6.02 -0.45 -22.89
N MET A 170 -6.62 -0.11 -21.75
CA MET A 170 -8.02 -0.45 -21.45
C MET A 170 -8.99 0.16 -22.46
N THR A 171 -8.76 1.41 -22.85
CA THR A 171 -9.57 2.09 -23.89
C THR A 171 -9.43 1.38 -25.23
N ALA A 172 -8.21 1.04 -25.66
CA ALA A 172 -7.96 0.37 -26.92
C ALA A 172 -8.60 -1.03 -26.97
N MET A 173 -8.57 -1.79 -25.87
CA MET A 173 -9.21 -3.10 -25.77
C MET A 173 -10.75 -2.98 -25.80
N ALA A 174 -11.31 -1.97 -25.14
CA ALA A 174 -12.74 -1.69 -25.21
C ALA A 174 -13.17 -1.27 -26.63
N ASP A 175 -12.37 -0.47 -27.33
CA ASP A 175 -12.61 -0.07 -28.72
C ASP A 175 -12.51 -1.23 -29.70
N ALA A 176 -11.55 -2.14 -29.51
CA ALA A 176 -11.43 -3.36 -30.29
C ALA A 176 -12.69 -4.23 -30.13
N LEU A 177 -13.17 -4.40 -28.90
CA LEU A 177 -14.42 -5.10 -28.62
C LEU A 177 -15.63 -4.41 -29.26
N ARG A 178 -15.76 -3.08 -29.11
CA ARG A 178 -16.85 -2.29 -29.73
C ARG A 178 -16.87 -2.41 -31.25
N SER A 179 -15.68 -2.46 -31.85
CA SER A 179 -15.51 -2.55 -33.31
C SER A 179 -15.65 -3.98 -33.84
N GLY A 180 -15.87 -4.96 -32.96
CA GLY A 180 -16.04 -6.37 -33.33
C GLY A 180 -14.74 -7.07 -33.75
N VAL A 181 -13.58 -6.54 -33.35
CA VAL A 181 -12.28 -7.20 -33.53
C VAL A 181 -12.29 -8.52 -32.74
N LYS A 182 -11.71 -9.57 -33.32
CA LYS A 182 -11.62 -10.86 -32.64
C LYS A 182 -10.52 -10.83 -31.59
N ALA A 183 -10.75 -11.48 -30.44
CA ALA A 183 -9.79 -11.54 -29.35
C ALA A 183 -8.41 -12.11 -29.75
N GLY A 184 -8.38 -13.04 -30.73
CA GLY A 184 -7.14 -13.62 -31.27
C GLY A 184 -6.58 -12.90 -32.51
N ASP A 185 -7.09 -11.72 -32.86
CA ASP A 185 -6.61 -10.93 -33.98
C ASP A 185 -5.21 -10.36 -33.72
N VAL A 186 -4.42 -10.18 -34.79
CA VAL A 186 -3.06 -9.62 -34.73
C VAL A 186 -3.06 -8.25 -34.06
N SER A 187 -4.07 -7.42 -34.33
CA SER A 187 -4.21 -6.09 -33.71
C SER A 187 -4.36 -6.15 -32.19
N THR A 188 -5.08 -7.15 -31.67
CA THR A 188 -5.28 -7.33 -30.22
C THR A 188 -4.02 -7.90 -29.56
N ALA A 189 -3.34 -8.84 -30.23
CA ALA A 189 -2.05 -9.35 -29.79
C ALA A 189 -0.98 -8.23 -29.72
N GLU A 190 -0.98 -7.29 -30.66
CA GLU A 190 -0.07 -6.14 -30.64
C GLU A 190 -0.35 -5.19 -29.48
N LEU A 191 -1.61 -4.96 -29.11
CA LEU A 191 -1.96 -4.14 -27.94
C LEU A 191 -1.43 -4.77 -26.65
N ILE A 192 -1.63 -6.08 -26.47
CA ILE A 192 -1.13 -6.81 -25.30
C ILE A 192 0.40 -6.77 -25.26
N ARG A 193 1.06 -7.00 -26.38
CA ARG A 193 2.53 -6.95 -26.46
C ARG A 193 3.08 -5.58 -26.07
N LYS A 194 2.53 -4.50 -26.63
CA LYS A 194 2.96 -3.13 -26.29
C LYS A 194 2.80 -2.84 -24.80
N HIS A 195 1.68 -3.27 -24.22
CA HIS A 195 1.42 -3.09 -22.80
C HIS A 195 2.42 -3.87 -21.93
N LEU A 196 2.69 -5.15 -22.25
CA LEU A 196 3.68 -5.95 -21.52
C LEU A 196 5.11 -5.43 -21.69
N ASP A 197 5.47 -4.98 -22.89
CA ASP A 197 6.78 -4.35 -23.17
C ASP A 197 6.95 -3.07 -22.30
N PHE A 198 5.90 -2.25 -22.21
CA PHE A 198 5.88 -1.06 -21.36
C PHE A 198 6.06 -1.44 -19.88
N LEU A 199 5.26 -2.37 -19.37
CA LEU A 199 5.35 -2.82 -17.98
C LEU A 199 6.75 -3.38 -17.66
N GLY A 200 7.33 -4.15 -18.58
CA GLY A 200 8.70 -4.67 -18.45
C GLY A 200 9.76 -3.56 -18.37
N GLN A 201 9.65 -2.52 -19.19
CA GLN A 201 10.56 -1.35 -19.14
C GLN A 201 10.42 -0.54 -17.84
N HIS A 202 9.27 -0.62 -17.19
CA HIS A 202 8.93 0.10 -15.97
C HIS A 202 9.04 -0.76 -14.69
N GLY A 203 9.76 -1.90 -14.75
CA GLY A 203 10.08 -2.71 -13.58
C GLY A 203 9.00 -3.72 -13.17
N HIS A 204 7.98 -3.92 -14.00
CA HIS A 204 6.90 -4.89 -13.82
C HIS A 204 6.88 -5.95 -14.93
N PRO A 205 7.94 -6.78 -15.06
CA PRO A 205 7.96 -7.81 -16.10
C PRO A 205 6.86 -8.85 -15.85
N ALA A 206 6.05 -9.12 -16.87
CA ALA A 206 5.04 -10.17 -16.86
C ALA A 206 5.13 -10.99 -18.15
N SER A 207 5.13 -12.32 -18.02
CA SER A 207 5.06 -13.19 -19.19
C SER A 207 3.65 -13.22 -19.79
N ALA A 208 3.52 -13.66 -21.04
CA ALA A 208 2.21 -13.88 -21.66
C ALA A 208 1.35 -14.87 -20.84
N ALA A 209 1.98 -15.85 -20.20
CA ALA A 209 1.31 -16.81 -19.32
C ALA A 209 0.80 -16.15 -18.01
N ASP A 210 1.60 -15.27 -17.41
CA ASP A 210 1.19 -14.52 -16.21
C ASP A 210 0.01 -13.60 -16.50
N PHE A 211 0.07 -12.90 -17.64
CA PHE A 211 -1.00 -12.02 -18.10
C PHE A 211 -2.31 -12.80 -18.35
N ALA A 212 -2.24 -13.97 -18.98
CA ALA A 212 -3.40 -14.85 -19.16
C ALA A 212 -3.96 -15.36 -17.83
N ALA A 213 -3.10 -15.80 -16.91
CA ALA A 213 -3.51 -16.26 -15.59
C ALA A 213 -4.22 -15.15 -14.78
N GLN A 214 -3.70 -13.92 -14.82
CA GLN A 214 -4.28 -12.77 -14.17
C GLN A 214 -5.66 -12.42 -14.74
N ASN A 215 -5.83 -12.42 -16.07
CA ASN A 215 -7.12 -12.11 -16.67
C ASN A 215 -8.16 -13.22 -16.45
N ARG A 216 -7.76 -14.49 -16.34
CA ARG A 216 -8.67 -15.56 -15.90
C ARG A 216 -9.10 -15.39 -14.44
N PHE A 217 -8.19 -14.95 -13.57
CA PHE A 217 -8.51 -14.65 -12.18
C PHE A 217 -9.58 -13.56 -12.07
N PHE A 218 -9.50 -12.50 -12.90
CA PHE A 218 -10.50 -11.43 -12.90
C PHE A 218 -11.93 -11.89 -13.22
N LEU A 219 -12.11 -12.99 -13.95
CA LEU A 219 -13.44 -13.56 -14.20
C LEU A 219 -14.06 -14.19 -12.95
N GLY A 220 -13.23 -14.63 -12.00
CA GLY A 220 -13.65 -15.23 -10.73
C GLY A 220 -13.75 -14.25 -9.56
N ASP A 221 -13.34 -12.99 -9.76
CA ASP A 221 -13.35 -11.95 -8.73
C ASP A 221 -14.43 -10.89 -9.02
N ASP A 222 -15.41 -10.79 -8.12
CA ASP A 222 -16.58 -9.91 -8.28
C ASP A 222 -16.21 -8.43 -8.46
N PHE A 223 -15.11 -7.98 -7.85
CA PHE A 223 -14.68 -6.59 -7.95
C PHE A 223 -14.12 -6.28 -9.34
N HIS A 224 -13.15 -7.07 -9.81
CA HIS A 224 -12.53 -6.88 -11.12
C HIS A 224 -13.52 -7.11 -12.26
N LEU A 225 -14.38 -8.14 -12.14
CA LEU A 225 -15.42 -8.41 -13.13
C LEU A 225 -16.36 -7.19 -13.28
N ARG A 226 -16.87 -6.63 -12.18
CA ARG A 226 -17.76 -5.45 -12.23
C ARG A 226 -17.04 -4.22 -12.76
N MET A 227 -15.78 -4.01 -12.41
CA MET A 227 -14.98 -2.89 -12.91
C MET A 227 -14.85 -2.94 -14.44
N LEU A 228 -14.47 -4.09 -14.99
CA LEU A 228 -14.25 -4.29 -16.42
C LEU A 228 -15.56 -4.21 -17.21
N GLU A 229 -16.61 -4.88 -16.75
CA GLU A 229 -17.94 -4.85 -17.37
C GLU A 229 -18.60 -3.47 -17.29
N GLY A 230 -18.23 -2.65 -16.29
CA GLY A 230 -18.65 -1.26 -16.18
C GLY A 230 -18.02 -0.32 -17.21
N GLN A 231 -16.85 -0.66 -17.75
CA GLN A 231 -16.20 0.13 -18.82
C GLN A 231 -16.78 -0.20 -20.19
N GLN A 232 -16.99 -1.49 -20.47
CA GLN A 232 -17.65 -1.98 -21.68
C GLN A 232 -18.20 -3.37 -21.38
N THR A 233 -19.48 -3.60 -21.69
CA THR A 233 -20.09 -4.93 -21.52
C THR A 233 -19.36 -5.96 -22.37
N GLY A 234 -18.96 -7.07 -21.74
CA GLY A 234 -18.20 -8.16 -22.33
C GLY A 234 -16.67 -7.98 -22.26
N LEU A 235 -16.16 -6.86 -21.73
CA LEU A 235 -14.73 -6.56 -21.73
C LEU A 235 -13.91 -7.54 -20.89
N ALA A 236 -14.44 -8.00 -19.75
CA ALA A 236 -13.72 -8.94 -18.91
C ALA A 236 -13.46 -10.26 -19.65
N TYR A 237 -14.49 -10.77 -20.32
CA TYR A 237 -14.42 -11.99 -21.12
C TYR A 237 -13.55 -11.80 -22.36
N TYR A 238 -13.64 -10.65 -23.02
CA TYR A 238 -12.83 -10.32 -24.19
C TYR A 238 -11.34 -10.26 -23.84
N LEU A 239 -10.98 -9.59 -22.75
CA LEU A 239 -9.60 -9.52 -22.24
C LEU A 239 -9.05 -10.90 -21.90
N SER A 240 -9.81 -11.73 -21.18
CA SER A 240 -9.38 -13.10 -20.87
C SER A 240 -9.18 -13.93 -22.12
N ALA A 241 -10.08 -13.86 -23.10
CA ALA A 241 -9.94 -14.59 -24.35
C ALA A 241 -8.75 -14.10 -25.19
N ALA A 242 -8.48 -12.79 -25.18
CA ALA A 242 -7.37 -12.19 -25.90
C ALA A 242 -6.02 -12.55 -25.26
N ALA A 243 -5.96 -12.53 -23.92
CA ALA A 243 -4.78 -12.95 -23.17
C ALA A 243 -4.47 -14.44 -23.39
N ASP A 244 -5.49 -15.30 -23.41
CA ASP A 244 -5.35 -16.73 -23.70
C ASP A 244 -4.85 -16.98 -25.13
N ALA A 245 -5.42 -16.28 -26.12
CA ALA A 245 -5.00 -16.37 -27.51
C ALA A 245 -3.56 -15.89 -27.69
N PHE A 246 -3.18 -14.80 -27.02
CA PHE A 246 -1.82 -14.25 -27.07
C PHE A 246 -0.79 -15.21 -26.44
N ALA A 247 -1.11 -15.80 -25.29
CA ALA A 247 -0.24 -16.78 -24.64
C ALA A 247 -0.03 -18.04 -25.50
N ALA A 248 -1.07 -18.51 -26.19
CA ALA A 248 -0.99 -19.67 -27.09
C ALA A 248 -0.12 -19.42 -28.34
N GLN A 249 0.06 -18.16 -28.75
CA GLN A 249 0.91 -17.78 -29.90
C GLN A 249 2.40 -17.69 -29.56
N GLN A 250 2.77 -17.72 -28.27
CA GLN A 250 4.16 -17.62 -27.80
C GLN A 250 4.76 -18.96 -27.31
N GLN A 251 3.99 -20.05 -27.39
CA GLN A 251 4.45 -21.42 -27.13
C GLN A 251 4.98 -22.07 -28.41
#